data_AF-A0AAW6JMB6-F1
#
_entry.id   AF-A0AAW6JMB6-F1
#
_cell.length_a   1.000
_cell.length_b   1.000
_cell.length_c   1.000
_cell.angle_alpha   90.00
_cell.angle_beta   90.00
_cell.angle_gamma   90.00
#
_symmetry.space_group_name_H-M   'P 1'
#
loop_
_entity.id
_entity.type
_entity.pdbx_description
1 polymer ?
#
loop_
_entity_poly.entity_id
_entity_poly.type
_entity_poly.pdbx_seq_one_letter_code
_entity_poly.pdbx_strand_id
1 'polypeptide(L)'
;LSRQEIEAMFLVSDIKQTRVYQEARQEGETSLLLRLLSKRFGKLSNNYIETISNLTIAQLEDLGEALLDFANINELEQWLKVHTES
;
A
#
# COMPACT_ATOMS: atom_id res chain seq x y z
N LEU A 1 -14.28 -13.30 -26.47
CA LEU A 1 -12.84 -13.05 -26.31
C LEU A 1 -12.12 -13.71 -27.48
N SER A 2 -11.25 -12.98 -28.17
CA SER A 2 -10.39 -13.50 -29.22
C SER A 2 -9.20 -14.28 -28.62
N ARG A 3 -8.55 -15.14 -29.42
CA ARG A 3 -7.33 -15.85 -29.00
C ARG A 3 -6.24 -14.90 -28.54
N GLN A 4 -6.09 -13.75 -29.21
CA GLN A 4 -5.14 -12.70 -28.86
C GLN A 4 -5.47 -12.06 -27.50
N GLU A 5 -6.75 -11.82 -27.20
CA GLU A 5 -7.18 -11.29 -25.90
C GLU A 5 -6.90 -12.28 -24.76
N ILE A 6 -7.11 -13.58 -25.00
CA ILE A 6 -6.85 -14.64 -24.01
C ILE A 6 -5.35 -14.76 -23.74
N GLU A 7 -4.51 -14.78 -24.79
CA GLU A 7 -3.05 -14.82 -24.66
C GLU A 7 -2.51 -13.59 -23.91
N ALA A 8 -3.05 -12.39 -24.19
CA ALA A 8 -2.69 -11.17 -23.49
C ALA A 8 -3.07 -11.20 -22.00
N MET A 9 -4.27 -11.68 -21.66
CA MET A 9 -4.71 -11.82 -20.27
C MET A 9 -3.84 -12.82 -19.50
N PHE A 10 -3.42 -13.91 -20.13
CA PHE A 10 -2.54 -14.92 -19.55
C PHE A 10 -1.15 -14.32 -19.23
N LEU A 11 -0.52 -13.65 -20.21
CA LEU A 11 0.77 -12.98 -20.01
C LEU A 11 0.74 -11.91 -18.92
N VAL A 12 -0.34 -11.11 -18.84
CA VAL A 12 -0.51 -10.10 -17.79
C VAL A 12 -0.62 -10.76 -16.41
N SER A 13 -1.33 -11.90 -16.32
CA SER A 13 -1.47 -12.64 -15.07
C SER A 13 -0.13 -13.18 -14.59
N ASP A 14 0.70 -13.69 -15.50
CA ASP A 14 2.05 -14.17 -15.19
C ASP A 14 2.96 -13.03 -14.69
N ILE A 15 2.93 -11.87 -15.36
CA ILE A 15 3.71 -10.70 -14.94
C ILE A 15 3.31 -10.27 -13.53
N LYS A 16 2.02 -10.29 -13.19
CA LYS A 16 1.55 -9.94 -11.85
C LYS A 16 2.12 -10.84 -10.76
N GLN A 17 2.48 -12.08 -11.06
CA GLN A 17 3.09 -13.00 -10.09
C GLN A 17 4.61 -12.80 -9.94
N THR A 18 5.23 -12.00 -10.82
CA THR A 18 6.67 -11.75 -10.72
C THR A 18 7.01 -10.89 -9.51
N ARG A 19 8.14 -11.18 -8.85
CA ARG A 19 8.67 -10.37 -7.74
C ARG A 19 8.81 -8.90 -8.12
N VAL A 20 9.32 -8.61 -9.32
CA VAL A 20 9.52 -7.24 -9.80
C VAL A 20 8.21 -6.47 -9.89
N TYR A 21 7.14 -7.12 -10.35
CA TYR A 21 5.82 -6.48 -10.39
C TYR A 21 5.29 -6.22 -8.98
N GLN A 22 5.43 -7.17 -8.06
CA GLN A 22 4.98 -7.02 -6.68
C GLN A 22 5.74 -5.90 -5.96
N GLU A 23 7.06 -5.80 -6.15
CA GLU A 23 7.90 -4.71 -5.61
C GLU A 23 7.46 -3.35 -6.17
N ALA A 24 7.33 -3.23 -7.49
CA ALA A 24 6.89 -1.99 -8.13
C ALA A 24 5.48 -1.58 -7.66
N ARG A 25 4.60 -2.56 -7.41
CA ARG A 25 3.27 -2.33 -6.86
C ARG A 25 3.34 -1.82 -5.42
N GLN A 26 4.11 -2.48 -4.56
CA GLN A 26 4.31 -2.09 -3.16
C GLN A 26 4.90 -0.68 -3.04
N GLU A 27 5.92 -0.35 -3.84
CA GLU A 27 6.51 0.99 -3.90
C GLU A 27 5.47 2.05 -4.31
N GLY A 28 4.63 1.74 -5.30
CA GLY A 28 3.57 2.63 -5.78
C GLY A 28 2.52 2.91 -4.71
N GLU A 29 2.03 1.87 -4.04
CA GLU A 29 1.04 1.98 -2.95
C GLU A 29 1.63 2.73 -1.74
N THR A 30 2.87 2.41 -1.35
CA THR A 30 3.59 3.11 -0.27
C THR A 30 3.72 4.60 -0.57
N SER A 31 4.20 4.96 -1.75
CA SER A 31 4.38 6.36 -2.17
C SER A 31 3.06 7.13 -2.16
N LEU A 32 1.97 6.51 -2.63
CA LEU A 32 0.65 7.12 -2.60
C LEU A 32 0.16 7.36 -1.17
N LEU A 33 0.24 6.35 -0.30
CA LEU A 33 -0.22 6.46 1.09
C LEU A 33 0.56 7.50 1.87
N LEU A 34 1.89 7.54 1.75
CA LEU A 34 2.72 8.56 2.39
C LEU A 34 2.32 9.98 1.98
N ARG A 35 2.00 10.20 0.70
CA ARG A 35 1.52 11.50 0.20
C ARG A 35 0.13 11.84 0.74
N LEU A 36 -0.80 10.88 0.79
CA LEU A 36 -2.15 11.10 1.32
C LEU A 36 -2.12 11.41 2.81
N LEU A 37 -1.38 10.62 3.58
CA LEU A 37 -1.15 10.82 5.01
C LEU A 37 -0.49 12.18 5.28
N SER A 38 0.56 12.53 4.51
CA SER A 38 1.22 13.83 4.65
C SER A 38 0.29 15.01 4.31
N LYS A 39 -0.60 14.84 3.32
CA LYS A 39 -1.59 15.84 2.95
C LYS A 39 -2.66 16.01 4.04
N ARG A 40 -3.03 14.93 4.72
CA ARG A 40 -4.10 14.90 5.73
C ARG A 40 -3.63 15.37 7.10
N PHE A 41 -2.49 14.88 7.55
CA PHE A 41 -2.00 15.09 8.92
C PHE A 41 -0.77 16.03 8.99
N GLY A 42 -0.30 16.53 7.86
CA GLY A 42 0.90 17.35 7.77
C GLY A 42 2.18 16.50 7.70
N LYS A 43 3.33 17.13 7.93
CA LYS A 43 4.63 16.45 7.78
C LYS A 43 4.74 15.25 8.72
N LEU A 44 4.85 14.05 8.14
CA LEU A 44 5.08 12.82 8.88
C LEU A 44 6.51 12.75 9.42
N SER A 45 6.66 12.14 10.60
CA SER A 45 7.97 11.81 11.17
C SER A 45 8.61 10.63 10.42
N ASN A 46 9.93 10.49 10.51
CA ASN A 46 10.65 9.40 9.85
C ASN A 46 10.18 8.02 10.32
N ASN A 47 9.76 7.88 11.58
CA ASN A 47 9.25 6.62 12.12
C ASN A 47 8.02 6.13 11.35
N TYR A 48 7.05 7.02 11.06
CA TYR A 48 5.89 6.65 10.25
C TYR A 48 6.30 6.25 8.83
N ILE A 49 7.23 7.00 8.22
CA ILE A 49 7.70 6.72 6.87
C ILE A 49 8.35 5.34 6.79
N GLU A 50 9.26 5.04 7.72
CA GLU A 50 9.96 3.75 7.78
C GLU A 50 9.00 2.60 8.07
N THR A 51 8.07 2.78 9.01
CA THR A 51 7.08 1.74 9.36
C THR A 51 6.18 1.42 8.16
N ILE A 52 5.62 2.45 7.51
CA ILE A 52 4.74 2.29 6.35
C ILE A 52 5.49 1.68 5.16
N SER A 53 6.76 2.04 4.96
CA SER A 53 7.57 1.48 3.87
C SER A 53 7.90 -0.01 4.03
N ASN A 54 7.76 -0.55 5.24
CA ASN A 54 7.98 -1.97 5.53
C ASN A 54 6.67 -2.79 5.55
N LEU A 55 5.51 -2.15 5.33
CA LEU A 55 4.23 -2.86 5.28
C LEU A 55 4.14 -3.72 4.01
N THR A 56 3.51 -4.88 4.15
CA THR A 56 3.14 -5.74 3.02
C THR A 56 2.07 -5.07 2.16
N ILE A 57 1.91 -5.50 0.90
CA ILE A 57 0.85 -4.99 0.00
C ILE A 57 -0.53 -5.11 0.64
N ALA A 58 -0.85 -6.24 1.26
CA ALA A 58 -2.14 -6.44 1.92
C ALA A 58 -2.37 -5.43 3.07
N GLN A 59 -1.33 -5.10 3.84
CA GLN A 59 -1.40 -4.08 4.89
C GLN A 59 -1.50 -2.66 4.32
N LEU A 60 -0.86 -2.39 3.18
CA LEU A 60 -0.98 -1.10 2.48
C LEU A 60 -2.41 -0.90 1.93
N GLU A 61 -3.00 -1.95 1.35
CA GLU A 61 -4.41 -1.94 0.92
C GLU A 61 -5.36 -1.67 2.09
N ASP A 62 -5.20 -2.41 3.20
CA ASP A 62 -6.02 -2.22 4.41
C ASP A 62 -5.85 -0.82 5.02
N LEU A 63 -4.61 -0.32 5.10
CA LEU A 63 -4.35 1.06 5.53
C LEU A 63 -5.01 2.08 4.61
N GLY A 64 -5.06 1.82 3.30
CA GLY A 64 -5.71 2.69 2.33
C GLY A 64 -7.21 2.82 2.56
N GLU A 65 -7.88 1.73 2.93
CA GLU A 65 -9.30 1.74 3.31
C GLU A 65 -9.50 2.44 4.65
N ALA A 66 -8.76 2.02 5.69
CA ALA A 66 -8.86 2.59 7.04
C ALA A 66 -8.55 4.10 7.07
N LEU A 67 -7.64 4.56 6.20
CA LEU A 67 -7.30 5.98 6.07
C LEU A 67 -8.50 6.86 5.73
N LEU A 68 -9.52 6.34 5.04
CA LEU A 68 -10.71 7.09 4.71
C LEU A 68 -11.57 7.39 5.95
N ASP A 69 -11.52 6.51 6.94
CA ASP A 69 -12.31 6.59 8.16
C ASP A 69 -11.62 7.31 9.31
N PHE A 70 -10.28 7.45 9.28
CA PHE A 70 -9.57 8.09 10.40
C PHE A 70 -10.10 9.50 10.67
N ALA A 71 -10.29 9.95 11.91
CA ALA A 71 -10.61 11.35 12.19
C ALA A 71 -9.35 12.19 12.48
N ASN A 72 -8.30 11.55 12.99
CA ASN A 72 -7.07 12.21 13.43
C ASN A 72 -5.86 11.25 13.37
N ILE A 73 -4.66 11.78 13.64
CA ILE A 73 -3.42 11.01 13.54
C ILE A 73 -3.26 9.91 14.62
N ASN A 74 -3.95 10.00 15.76
CA ASN A 74 -3.86 8.96 16.77
C ASN A 74 -4.45 7.63 16.27
N GLU A 75 -5.43 7.68 15.37
CA GLU A 75 -6.01 6.47 14.77
C GLU A 75 -5.02 5.77 13.83
N LEU A 76 -4.20 6.53 13.11
CA LEU A 76 -3.06 5.99 12.35
C LEU A 76 -2.07 5.31 13.29
N GLU A 77 -1.73 5.94 14.42
CA GLU A 77 -0.82 5.36 15.42
C GLU A 77 -1.34 4.05 15.99
N GLN A 78 -2.62 3.99 16.34
CA GLN A 78 -3.25 2.75 16.81
C GLN A 78 -3.27 1.68 15.72
N TRP A 79 -3.61 2.04 14.48
CA TRP A 79 -3.63 1.10 13.37
C TRP A 79 -2.25 0.50 13.15
N LEU A 80 -1.19 1.33 13.09
CA LEU A 80 0.18 0.86 12.91
C LEU A 80 0.58 -0.06 14.05
N LYS A 81 0.30 0.33 15.30
CA LYS A 81 0.59 -0.50 16.47
C LYS A 81 -0.02 -1.90 16.36
N VAL A 82 -1.30 -2.01 16.03
CA VAL A 82 -2.02 -3.29 15.92
C VAL A 82 -1.48 -4.16 14.78
N HIS A 83 -1.05 -3.55 13.66
CA HIS A 83 -0.67 -4.28 12.46
C HIS A 83 0.84 -4.50 12.29
N THR A 84 1.68 -3.86 13.11
CA THR A 84 3.14 -4.02 13.07
C THR A 84 3.75 -4.61 14.34
N GLU A 85 3.02 -4.63 15.46
CA GLU A 85 3.46 -5.37 16.65
C GLU A 85 3.08 -6.85 16.52
N SER A 86 4.09 -7.72 16.38
CA SER A 86 4.00 -9.19 16.53
C SER A 86 5.05 -9.66 17.52
#